data_AF-A0A562I4Y7-F1
#
_entry.id   AF-A0A562I4Y7-F1
#
_cell.length_a   1.000
_cell.length_b   1.000
_cell.length_c   1.000
_cell.angle_alpha   90.00
_cell.angle_beta   90.00
_cell.angle_gamma   90.00
#
_symmetry.space_group_name_H-M   'P 1'
#
loop_
_entity.id
_entity.type
_entity.pdbx_description
1 polymer ?
#
loop_
_entity_poly.entity_id
_entity_poly.type
_entity_poly.pdbx_seq_one_letter_code
_entity_poly.pdbx_strand_id
1 'polypeptide(L)'
;MVASNSGVNGAIVEFAGLVKERGHGLVAITSAQHSARMTSRHPSGRKLADFADVVLDNGAPYGDATLPLPGGGAVGAISSITAALLAQQITVEVVARLLAAGERPPVYLSANIAGGDEHNNELEARYAGRIRRGS
;
A
#
# COMPACT_ATOMS: atom_id res chain seq x y z
N MET A 1 1.42 -6.08 0.47
CA MET A 1 1.83 -4.75 -0.03
C MET A 1 2.37 -3.92 1.13
N VAL A 2 3.44 -3.17 0.93
CA VAL A 2 3.99 -2.25 1.94
C VAL A 2 4.03 -0.84 1.34
N ALA A 3 3.50 0.14 2.05
CA ALA A 3 3.53 1.54 1.63
C ALA A 3 4.52 2.32 2.52
N SER A 4 5.51 2.97 1.92
CA SER A 4 6.43 3.86 2.62
C SER A 4 6.98 4.89 1.65
N ASN A 5 6.70 6.17 1.89
CA ASN A 5 7.07 7.22 0.94
C ASN A 5 8.58 7.31 0.69
N SER A 6 9.39 7.15 1.73
CA SER A 6 10.86 7.13 1.61
C SER A 6 11.43 5.72 1.42
N GLY A 7 10.79 4.70 2.00
CA GLY A 7 11.27 3.32 1.94
C GLY A 7 12.59 3.07 2.66
N VAL A 8 13.06 4.00 3.51
CA VAL A 8 14.40 3.94 4.14
C VAL A 8 14.38 3.60 5.64
N ASN A 9 13.22 3.55 6.28
CA ASN A 9 13.13 3.28 7.71
C ASN A 9 13.55 1.82 7.99
N GLY A 10 14.43 1.60 8.99
CA GLY A 10 14.94 0.28 9.35
C GLY A 10 13.86 -0.77 9.55
N ALA A 11 12.75 -0.44 10.22
CA ALA A 11 11.66 -1.38 10.44
C ALA A 11 10.94 -1.80 9.14
N ILE A 12 10.80 -0.87 8.18
CA ILE A 12 10.21 -1.16 6.87
C ILE A 12 11.12 -2.06 6.04
N VAL A 13 12.42 -1.77 6.07
CA VAL A 13 13.43 -2.55 5.34
C VAL A 13 13.55 -3.95 5.92
N GLU A 14 13.61 -4.08 7.24
CA GLU A 14 13.64 -5.39 7.93
C GLU A 14 12.38 -6.21 7.62
N PHE A 15 11.20 -5.58 7.70
CA PHE A 15 9.95 -6.25 7.34
C PHE A 15 9.95 -6.73 5.88
N ALA A 16 10.44 -5.92 4.95
CA ALA A 16 10.57 -6.31 3.54
C ALA A 16 11.52 -7.51 3.36
N GLY A 17 12.63 -7.54 4.10
CA GLY A 17 13.53 -8.70 4.16
C GLY A 17 12.80 -9.96 4.60
N LEU A 18 12.11 -9.91 5.74
CA LEU A 18 11.34 -11.03 6.30
C LEU A 18 10.25 -11.55 5.36
N VAL A 19 9.63 -10.69 4.56
CA VAL A 19 8.65 -11.06 3.53
C VAL A 19 9.33 -11.90 2.45
N LYS A 20 10.50 -11.47 1.96
CA LYS A 20 11.24 -12.18 0.90
C LYS A 20 11.87 -13.49 1.40
N GLU A 21 12.40 -13.50 2.62
CA GLU A 21 12.92 -14.72 3.26
C GLU A 21 11.86 -15.81 3.38
N ARG A 22 10.58 -15.43 3.55
CA ARG A 22 9.44 -16.35 3.62
C ARG A 22 8.88 -16.73 2.24
N GLY A 23 9.52 -16.31 1.15
CA GLY A 23 9.11 -16.65 -0.22
C GLY A 23 7.85 -15.93 -0.69
N HIS A 24 7.46 -14.82 -0.05
CA HIS A 24 6.28 -14.06 -0.45
C HIS A 24 6.58 -13.02 -1.54
N GLY A 25 5.58 -12.76 -2.38
CA GLY A 25 5.59 -11.63 -3.30
C GLY A 25 5.43 -10.30 -2.53
N LEU A 26 6.13 -9.26 -2.97
CA LEU A 26 6.16 -7.95 -2.34
C LEU A 26 5.87 -6.86 -3.38
N VAL A 27 4.71 -6.22 -3.24
CA VAL A 27 4.40 -4.95 -3.90
C VAL A 27 4.73 -3.81 -2.94
N ALA A 28 5.52 -2.84 -3.41
CA ALA A 28 5.85 -1.62 -2.67
C ALA A 28 5.17 -0.40 -3.29
N ILE A 29 4.55 0.45 -2.46
CA ILE A 29 4.17 1.82 -2.85
C ILE A 29 5.17 2.78 -2.21
N THR A 30 5.86 3.58 -3.02
CA THR A 30 6.88 4.53 -2.57
C THR A 30 6.93 5.75 -3.48
N SER A 31 7.62 6.82 -3.09
CA SER A 31 8.00 7.88 -4.02
C SER A 31 9.36 7.56 -4.60
N ALA A 32 9.46 7.33 -5.91
CA ALA A 32 10.73 7.03 -6.55
C ALA A 32 11.72 8.20 -6.39
N GLN A 33 11.25 9.44 -6.58
CA GLN A 33 12.08 10.63 -6.46
C GLN A 33 12.55 10.86 -5.02
N HIS A 34 11.67 10.69 -4.04
CA HIS A 34 12.03 10.87 -2.65
C HIS A 34 12.97 9.76 -2.17
N SER A 35 12.62 8.50 -2.45
CA SER A 35 13.44 7.34 -2.05
C SER A 35 14.85 7.39 -2.64
N ALA A 36 15.00 7.79 -3.91
CA ALA A 36 16.31 7.89 -4.57
C ALA A 36 17.28 8.83 -3.86
N ARG A 37 16.78 9.92 -3.26
CA ARG A 37 17.61 10.94 -2.56
C ARG A 37 17.88 10.63 -1.09
N MET A 38 17.22 9.62 -0.53
CA MET A 38 17.36 9.27 0.87
C MET A 38 18.39 8.16 1.05
N THR A 39 19.22 8.28 2.09
CA THR A 39 20.09 7.17 2.54
C THR A 39 19.28 6.21 3.39
N SER A 40 19.51 4.90 3.20
CA SER A 40 18.87 3.89 4.06
C SER A 40 19.28 4.09 5.52
N ARG A 41 18.32 3.90 6.43
CA ARG A 41 18.59 3.85 7.89
C ARG A 41 18.76 2.41 8.39
N HIS A 42 18.68 1.42 7.50
CA HIS A 42 18.89 0.02 7.83
C HIS A 42 20.38 -0.35 7.67
N PRO A 43 20.96 -1.19 8.56
CA PRO A 43 22.36 -1.60 8.46
C PRO A 43 22.76 -2.24 7.12
N SER A 44 21.82 -2.86 6.40
CA SER A 44 22.10 -3.45 5.07
C SER A 44 22.31 -2.41 3.96
N GLY A 45 22.02 -1.12 4.20
CA GLY A 45 22.05 -0.07 3.17
C GLY A 45 20.91 -0.13 2.15
N ARG A 46 20.12 -1.21 2.15
CA ARG A 46 19.00 -1.42 1.23
C ARG A 46 17.76 -0.61 1.62
N LYS A 47 16.88 -0.38 0.66
CA LYS A 47 15.59 0.31 0.76
C LYS A 47 14.46 -0.66 0.45
N LEU A 48 13.24 -0.30 0.80
CA LEU A 48 12.03 -1.10 0.49
C LEU A 48 11.97 -1.54 -0.98
N ALA A 49 12.26 -0.64 -1.91
CA ALA A 49 12.21 -0.90 -3.34
C ALA A 49 13.19 -2.01 -3.77
N ASP A 50 14.30 -2.21 -3.07
CA ASP A 50 15.29 -3.23 -3.39
C ASP A 50 14.81 -4.66 -3.11
N PHE A 51 13.69 -4.80 -2.37
CA PHE A 51 13.08 -6.10 -2.07
C PHE A 51 11.81 -6.35 -2.87
N ALA A 52 11.22 -5.31 -3.46
CA ALA A 52 9.91 -5.39 -4.08
C ALA A 52 10.00 -6.08 -5.45
N ASP A 53 9.07 -7.00 -5.72
CA ASP A 53 8.89 -7.58 -7.05
C ASP A 53 8.19 -6.59 -7.99
N VAL A 54 7.35 -5.71 -7.42
CA VAL A 54 6.68 -4.63 -8.13
C VAL A 54 6.76 -3.36 -7.30
N VAL A 55 7.21 -2.27 -7.91
CA VAL A 55 7.19 -0.93 -7.32
C VAL A 55 6.13 -0.10 -8.01
N LEU A 56 5.24 0.49 -7.22
CA LEU A 56 4.28 1.49 -7.65
C LEU A 56 4.75 2.85 -7.14
N ASP A 57 5.15 3.71 -8.06
CA ASP A 57 5.54 5.09 -7.75
C ASP A 57 4.30 5.94 -7.49
N ASN A 58 4.21 6.53 -6.30
CA ASN A 58 3.12 7.41 -5.94
C ASN A 58 3.27 8.83 -6.54
N GLY A 59 4.42 9.12 -7.16
CA GLY A 59 4.66 10.39 -7.84
C GLY A 59 4.86 11.59 -6.91
N ALA A 60 4.90 11.39 -5.59
CA ALA A 60 5.18 12.47 -4.65
C ALA A 60 6.61 13.00 -4.86
N PRO A 61 6.84 14.31 -4.84
CA PRO A 61 8.18 14.85 -5.02
C PRO A 61 9.05 14.60 -3.79
N TYR A 62 10.35 14.90 -3.91
CA TYR A 62 11.23 14.90 -2.73
C TYR A 62 10.71 15.82 -1.63
N GLY A 63 10.52 15.26 -0.43
CA GLY A 63 9.99 15.98 0.73
C GLY A 63 8.46 15.91 0.86
N ASP A 64 7.76 15.33 -0.14
CA ASP A 64 6.30 15.20 -0.17
C ASP A 64 5.57 16.50 0.14
N ALA A 65 5.93 17.55 -0.60
CA ALA A 65 5.27 18.83 -0.55
C ALA A 65 5.34 19.48 -1.94
N THR A 66 4.24 20.08 -2.37
CA THR A 66 4.07 20.56 -3.75
C THR A 66 3.91 22.08 -3.85
N LEU A 67 3.59 22.75 -2.74
CA LEU A 67 3.32 24.18 -2.69
C LEU A 67 4.31 24.88 -1.76
N PRO A 68 5.35 25.55 -2.28
CA PRO A 68 6.30 26.31 -1.46
C PRO A 68 5.65 27.52 -0.80
N LEU A 69 6.08 27.85 0.41
CA LEU A 69 5.60 29.02 1.14
C LEU A 69 6.60 30.19 1.06
N PRO A 70 6.12 31.45 1.06
CA PRO A 70 7.00 32.60 1.29
C PRO A 70 7.72 32.47 2.63
N GLY A 71 9.05 32.69 2.64
CA GLY A 71 9.86 32.57 3.86
C GLY A 71 10.38 31.15 4.16
N GLY A 72 10.06 30.17 3.31
CA GLY A 72 10.60 28.81 3.40
C GLY A 72 9.57 27.76 3.85
N GLY A 73 9.90 26.49 3.60
CA GLY A 73 8.98 25.37 3.78
C GLY A 73 8.02 25.18 2.61
N ALA A 74 7.21 24.11 2.68
CA ALA A 74 6.23 23.77 1.66
C ALA A 74 5.09 22.94 2.25
N VAL A 75 3.91 23.00 1.62
CA VAL A 75 2.69 22.24 1.98
C VAL A 75 2.14 21.49 0.77
N GLY A 76 0.99 20.83 0.92
CA GLY A 76 0.38 20.06 -0.16
C GLY A 76 1.08 18.72 -0.39
N ALA A 77 1.20 17.93 0.67
CA ALA A 77 1.64 16.54 0.57
C ALA A 77 0.64 15.72 -0.23
N ILE A 78 1.13 14.90 -1.16
CA ILE A 78 0.29 14.11 -2.07
C ILE A 78 0.47 12.61 -1.88
N SER A 79 1.53 12.17 -1.19
CA SER A 79 1.87 10.74 -1.09
C SER A 79 0.74 9.91 -0.49
N SER A 80 0.04 10.38 0.54
CA SER A 80 -1.08 9.65 1.16
C SER A 80 -2.26 9.50 0.20
N ILE A 81 -2.61 10.55 -0.55
CA ILE A 81 -3.74 10.56 -1.48
C ILE A 81 -3.44 9.63 -2.66
N THR A 82 -2.26 9.77 -3.24
CA THR A 82 -1.82 8.98 -4.40
C THR A 82 -1.55 7.53 -4.03
N ALA A 83 -1.00 7.24 -2.85
CA ALA A 83 -0.85 5.88 -2.36
C ALA A 83 -2.19 5.20 -2.09
N ALA A 84 -3.16 5.92 -1.51
CA ALA A 84 -4.52 5.41 -1.32
C ALA A 84 -5.22 5.14 -2.66
N LEU A 85 -5.06 6.04 -3.63
CA LEU A 85 -5.55 5.85 -5.00
C LEU A 85 -4.96 4.59 -5.64
N LEU A 86 -3.63 4.43 -5.59
CA LEU A 86 -2.95 3.25 -6.12
C LEU A 86 -3.44 1.95 -5.44
N ALA A 87 -3.62 1.97 -4.12
CA ALA A 87 -4.15 0.83 -3.38
C ALA A 87 -5.59 0.46 -3.83
N GLN A 88 -6.43 1.47 -4.12
CA GLN A 88 -7.76 1.23 -4.68
C GLN A 88 -7.69 0.70 -6.10
N GLN A 89 -6.80 1.22 -6.95
CA GLN A 89 -6.60 0.71 -8.32
C GLN A 89 -6.15 -0.76 -8.32
N ILE A 90 -5.29 -1.17 -7.39
CA ILE A 90 -4.94 -2.60 -7.21
C ILE A 90 -6.19 -3.42 -6.90
N THR A 91 -7.02 -2.96 -5.96
CA THR A 91 -8.27 -3.65 -5.61
C THR A 91 -9.20 -3.79 -6.82
N VAL A 92 -9.38 -2.71 -7.58
CA VAL A 92 -10.21 -2.69 -8.79
C VAL A 92 -9.69 -3.67 -9.83
N GLU A 93 -8.39 -3.68 -10.09
CA GLU A 93 -7.76 -4.61 -11.06
C GLU A 93 -7.88 -6.07 -10.62
N VAL A 94 -7.72 -6.36 -9.31
CA VAL A 94 -7.93 -7.71 -8.76
C VAL A 94 -9.38 -8.15 -8.97
N VAL A 95 -10.36 -7.28 -8.69
CA VAL A 95 -11.78 -7.57 -8.89
C VAL A 95 -12.08 -7.82 -10.37
N ALA A 96 -11.56 -6.99 -11.27
CA ALA A 96 -11.73 -7.16 -12.71
C ALA A 96 -11.20 -8.51 -13.20
N ARG A 97 -10.03 -8.94 -12.70
CA ARG A 97 -9.43 -10.24 -13.05
C ARG A 97 -10.23 -11.42 -12.51
N LEU A 98 -10.75 -11.34 -11.28
CA LEU A 98 -11.63 -12.38 -10.72
C LEU A 98 -12.89 -12.55 -11.58
N LEU A 99 -13.52 -11.44 -11.96
CA LEU A 99 -14.69 -11.46 -12.84
C LEU A 99 -14.37 -12.04 -14.22
N ALA A 100 -13.24 -11.67 -14.82
CA ALA A 100 -12.79 -12.22 -16.09
C ALA A 100 -12.50 -13.74 -16.02
N ALA A 101 -12.15 -14.25 -14.83
CA ALA A 101 -12.00 -15.68 -14.57
C ALA A 101 -13.32 -16.40 -14.24
N GLY A 102 -14.46 -15.70 -14.24
CA GLY A 102 -15.77 -16.26 -13.87
C GLY A 102 -15.98 -16.43 -12.36
N GLU A 103 -15.13 -15.83 -11.53
CA GLU A 103 -15.23 -15.89 -10.08
C GLU A 103 -16.07 -14.73 -9.52
N ARG A 104 -16.82 -14.99 -8.43
CA ARG A 104 -17.53 -13.94 -7.68
C ARG A 104 -16.57 -13.25 -6.70
N PRO A 105 -16.26 -11.95 -6.86
CA PRO A 105 -15.34 -11.25 -5.97
C PRO A 105 -15.92 -11.08 -4.55
N PRO A 106 -15.14 -11.35 -3.49
CA PRO A 106 -15.59 -11.22 -2.10
C PRO A 106 -15.48 -9.77 -1.61
N VAL A 107 -16.31 -8.88 -2.16
CA VAL A 107 -16.30 -7.45 -1.82
C VAL A 107 -17.39 -7.14 -0.79
N TYR A 108 -17.06 -6.39 0.25
CA TYR A 108 -18.06 -5.90 1.21
C TYR A 108 -19.04 -4.95 0.54
N LEU A 109 -20.30 -5.05 0.94
CA LEU A 109 -21.31 -4.07 0.63
C LEU A 109 -21.32 -3.00 1.71
N SER A 110 -21.71 -1.78 1.34
CA SER A 110 -21.92 -0.71 2.32
C SER A 110 -23.02 -1.14 3.29
N ALA A 111 -22.78 -0.96 4.60
CA ALA A 111 -23.75 -1.24 5.65
C ALA A 111 -25.03 -0.38 5.51
N ASN A 112 -24.98 0.71 4.74
CA ASN A 112 -26.13 1.57 4.46
C ASN A 112 -27.07 1.02 3.37
N ILE A 113 -26.82 -0.18 2.84
CA ILE A 113 -27.65 -0.82 1.81
C ILE A 113 -28.37 -2.02 2.42
N ALA A 114 -29.66 -2.18 2.12
CA ALA A 114 -30.45 -3.33 2.56
C ALA A 114 -29.77 -4.65 2.15
N GLY A 115 -29.61 -5.58 3.10
CA GLY A 115 -28.91 -6.85 2.92
C GLY A 115 -27.38 -6.76 2.95
N GLY A 116 -26.81 -5.58 3.17
CA GLY A 116 -25.35 -5.38 3.25
C GLY A 116 -24.71 -6.13 4.42
N ASP A 117 -25.35 -6.08 5.60
CA ASP A 117 -24.83 -6.75 6.80
C ASP A 117 -24.85 -8.28 6.66
N GLU A 118 -25.94 -8.86 6.11
CA GLU A 118 -26.05 -10.31 5.88
C GLU A 118 -24.96 -10.80 4.92
N HIS A 119 -24.81 -10.13 3.77
CA HIS A 119 -23.74 -10.45 2.80
C HIS A 119 -22.35 -10.29 3.42
N ASN A 120 -22.13 -9.22 4.19
CA ASN A 120 -20.84 -9.00 4.84
C ASN A 120 -20.54 -10.11 5.84
N ASN A 121 -21.49 -10.47 6.71
CA ASN A 121 -21.41 -11.55 7.70
C ASN A 121 -20.98 -12.90 7.09
N GLU A 122 -21.54 -13.26 5.93
CA GLU A 122 -21.12 -14.46 5.18
C GLU A 122 -19.64 -14.41 4.78
N LEU A 123 -19.18 -13.25 4.30
CA LEU A 123 -17.76 -13.05 3.97
C LEU A 123 -16.89 -13.12 5.22
N GLU A 124 -17.32 -12.55 6.35
CA GLU A 124 -16.54 -12.60 7.59
C GLU A 124 -16.38 -14.03 8.09
N ALA A 125 -17.47 -14.81 8.09
CA ALA A 125 -17.45 -16.22 8.45
C ALA A 125 -16.49 -17.01 7.54
N ARG A 126 -16.54 -16.75 6.22
CA ARG A 126 -15.64 -17.40 5.24
C ARG A 126 -14.16 -17.11 5.49
N TYR A 127 -13.81 -15.92 5.99
CA TYR A 127 -12.42 -15.49 6.22
C TYR A 127 -12.03 -15.42 7.70
N ALA A 128 -12.81 -16.03 8.59
CA ALA A 128 -12.55 -16.06 10.02
C ALA A 128 -11.15 -16.60 10.34
N GLY A 129 -10.45 -15.96 11.29
CA GLY A 129 -9.09 -16.32 11.70
C GLY A 129 -7.98 -15.94 10.71
N ARG A 130 -8.31 -15.50 9.48
CA ARG A 130 -7.33 -15.06 8.48
C ARG A 130 -7.11 -13.55 8.45
N ILE A 131 -8.11 -12.78 8.88
CA ILE A 131 -8.09 -11.32 8.86
C ILE A 131 -8.20 -10.83 10.31
N ARG A 132 -7.20 -10.04 10.75
CA ARG A 132 -7.26 -9.37 12.05
C ARG A 132 -8.29 -8.25 11.96
N ARG A 133 -9.29 -8.30 12.85
CA ARG A 133 -10.27 -7.23 13.04
C ARG A 133 -9.91 -6.45 14.30
N GLY A 134 -10.08 -5.13 14.26
CA GLY A 134 -9.96 -4.31 15.46
C GLY A 134 -11.06 -4.69 16.44
N SER A 135 -10.69 -4.95 17.70
CA SER A 135 -11.61 -4.86 18.84
C SER A 135 -11.79 -3.41 19.23
#